data_AF-A0AAW8TPK8-F1
#
_entry.id   AF-A0AAW8TPK8-F1
#
_cell.length_a   1.000
_cell.length_b   1.000
_cell.length_c   1.000
_cell.angle_alpha   90.00
_cell.angle_beta   90.00
_cell.angle_gamma   90.00
#
_symmetry.space_group_name_H-M   'P 1'
#
loop_
_entity.id
_entity.type
_entity.pdbx_description
1 polymer ?
#
loop_
_entity_poly.entity_id
_entity_poly.type
_entity_poly.pdbx_seq_one_letter_code
_entity_poly.pdbx_strand_id
1 'polypeptide(L)'
;MNKEKSQLQVLVFCALAIGVNVVLGSVVTYTHVPLLFLDAIGTIFIAVNFPLRYGLLTGLGTNVVLAVIHGPLALPFGLVSLTIALVAHLASRRGFGYKQAILTGIFIVFFGSFVSAAVRLVLYDGFNGTTRTLTDALVFTMRAGGLSRYFSAYTGAFSDGIIDKILSCLLVSWLSESQTVRRLFSNLRVSR
;
A
#
# COMPACT_ATOMS: atom_id res chain seq x y z
N MET A 1 25.12 -20.32 -11.05
CA MET A 1 24.13 -20.14 -12.13
C MET A 1 22.65 -20.13 -11.68
N ASN A 2 22.25 -20.69 -10.52
CA ASN A 2 20.83 -20.72 -10.08
C ASN A 2 20.32 -19.49 -9.31
N LYS A 3 21.19 -18.79 -8.56
CA LYS A 3 20.78 -17.68 -7.68
C LYS A 3 20.37 -16.42 -8.46
N GLU A 4 21.07 -16.10 -9.54
CA GLU A 4 20.77 -14.95 -10.40
C GLU A 4 19.47 -15.12 -11.18
N LYS A 5 19.20 -16.31 -11.72
CA LYS A 5 17.92 -16.61 -12.39
C LYS A 5 16.73 -16.42 -11.45
N SER A 6 16.87 -16.87 -10.19
CA SER A 6 15.83 -16.67 -9.17
C SER A 6 15.65 -15.19 -8.82
N GLN A 7 16.73 -14.41 -8.73
CA GLN A 7 16.62 -12.96 -8.47
C GLN A 7 15.96 -12.20 -9.63
N LEU A 8 16.30 -12.53 -10.88
CA LEU A 8 15.64 -11.98 -12.07
C LEU A 8 14.13 -12.26 -12.05
N GLN A 9 13.73 -13.47 -11.68
CA GLN A 9 12.32 -13.81 -11.56
C GLN A 9 11.61 -12.98 -10.49
N VAL A 10 12.23 -12.75 -9.32
CA VAL A 10 11.68 -11.85 -8.29
C VAL A 10 11.52 -10.43 -8.82
N LEU A 11 12.49 -9.92 -9.58
CA LEU A 11 12.41 -8.59 -10.18
C LEU A 11 11.28 -8.48 -11.21
N VAL A 12 11.04 -9.53 -12.00
CA VAL A 12 9.88 -9.60 -12.91
C VAL A 12 8.57 -9.55 -12.11
N PHE A 13 8.47 -10.26 -10.98
CA PHE A 13 7.31 -10.15 -10.10
C PHE A 13 7.14 -8.75 -9.50
N CYS A 14 8.24 -8.08 -9.14
CA CYS A 14 8.19 -6.69 -8.68
C CYS A 14 7.66 -5.76 -9.79
N ALA A 15 8.12 -5.93 -11.02
CA ALA A 15 7.65 -5.13 -12.16
C ALA A 15 6.15 -5.36 -12.44
N LEU A 16 5.68 -6.61 -12.39
CA LEU A 16 4.27 -6.94 -12.51
C LEU A 16 3.44 -6.33 -11.37
N ALA A 17 3.93 -6.43 -10.14
CA ALA A 17 3.28 -5.84 -8.97
C ALA A 17 3.19 -4.31 -9.08
N ILE A 18 4.24 -3.64 -9.57
CA ILE A 18 4.24 -2.21 -9.86
C ILE A 18 3.15 -1.89 -10.91
N GLY A 19 3.11 -2.64 -12.02
CA GLY A 19 2.12 -2.46 -13.08
C GLY A 19 0.69 -2.60 -12.56
N VAL A 20 0.42 -3.64 -11.76
CA VAL A 20 -0.90 -3.85 -11.14
C VAL A 20 -1.29 -2.68 -10.23
N ASN A 21 -0.39 -2.25 -9.34
CA ASN A 21 -0.66 -1.11 -8.46
C ASN A 21 -0.94 0.17 -9.23
N VAL A 22 -0.17 0.43 -10.29
CA VAL A 22 -0.34 1.62 -11.14
C VAL A 22 -1.68 1.56 -11.87
N VAL A 23 -2.04 0.43 -12.48
CA VAL A 23 -3.32 0.28 -13.19
C VAL A 23 -4.50 0.43 -12.22
N LEU A 24 -4.50 -0.31 -11.11
CA LEU A 24 -5.59 -0.25 -10.14
C LEU A 24 -5.70 1.13 -9.49
N GLY A 25 -4.58 1.70 -9.06
CA GLY A 25 -4.53 3.05 -8.49
C GLY A 25 -5.01 4.12 -9.47
N SER A 26 -4.64 4.01 -10.74
CA SER A 26 -5.10 4.92 -11.79
C SER A 26 -6.61 4.77 -12.02
N VAL A 27 -7.12 3.54 -12.14
CA VAL A 27 -8.55 3.28 -12.31
C VAL A 27 -9.35 3.89 -11.16
N VAL A 28 -8.92 3.70 -9.92
CA VAL A 28 -9.60 4.27 -8.75
C VAL A 28 -9.55 5.80 -8.74
N THR A 29 -8.41 6.37 -9.13
CA THR A 29 -8.24 7.83 -9.24
C THR A 29 -9.20 8.42 -10.28
N TYR A 30 -9.34 7.79 -11.45
CA TYR A 30 -10.25 8.26 -12.51
C TYR A 30 -11.73 7.98 -12.23
N THR A 31 -12.05 6.89 -11.54
CA THR A 31 -13.44 6.51 -11.23
C THR A 31 -13.96 7.17 -9.95
N HIS A 32 -13.09 7.84 -9.19
CA HIS A 32 -13.40 8.50 -7.92
C HIS A 32 -14.11 7.57 -6.92
N VAL A 33 -13.75 6.29 -6.91
CA VAL A 33 -14.34 5.32 -5.97
C VAL A 33 -13.95 5.74 -4.55
N PRO A 34 -14.92 6.02 -3.66
CA PRO A 34 -14.61 6.45 -2.31
C PRO A 34 -14.00 5.30 -1.49
N LEU A 35 -13.07 5.62 -0.59
CA LEU A 35 -12.50 4.70 0.42
C LEU A 35 -11.68 3.51 -0.12
N LEU A 36 -11.28 3.57 -1.40
CA LEU A 36 -10.44 2.57 -2.05
C LEU A 36 -9.27 3.27 -2.72
N PHE A 37 -8.11 2.61 -2.77
CA PHE A 37 -6.93 3.09 -3.50
C PHE A 37 -6.33 1.97 -4.35
N LEU A 38 -6.38 0.72 -3.89
CA LEU A 38 -5.91 -0.51 -4.55
C LEU A 38 -4.45 -0.47 -5.07
N ASP A 39 -3.70 0.54 -4.65
CA ASP A 39 -2.35 0.89 -5.08
C ASP A 39 -1.25 0.14 -4.30
N ALA A 40 -1.64 -0.72 -3.36
CA ALA A 40 -0.73 -1.37 -2.43
C ALA A 40 -0.76 -2.91 -2.51
N ILE A 41 -1.68 -3.51 -3.27
CA ILE A 41 -1.87 -4.97 -3.30
C ILE A 41 -0.58 -5.67 -3.74
N GLY A 42 0.03 -5.20 -4.82
CA GLY A 42 1.30 -5.73 -5.32
C GLY A 42 2.44 -5.53 -4.32
N THR A 43 2.48 -4.38 -3.65
CA THR A 43 3.50 -4.06 -2.64
C THR A 43 3.41 -5.00 -1.45
N ILE A 44 2.20 -5.23 -0.93
CA ILE A 44 1.93 -6.16 0.17
C ILE A 44 2.27 -7.58 -0.27
N PHE A 45 1.86 -8.00 -1.47
CA PHE A 45 2.15 -9.32 -2.00
C PHE A 45 3.65 -9.62 -2.06
N ILE A 46 4.44 -8.69 -2.61
CA ILE A 46 5.90 -8.85 -2.69
C ILE A 46 6.52 -8.83 -1.29
N ALA A 47 6.09 -7.93 -0.40
CA ALA A 47 6.61 -7.84 0.96
C ALA A 47 6.33 -9.09 1.81
N VAL A 48 5.20 -9.76 1.59
CA VAL A 48 4.80 -11.00 2.28
C VAL A 48 5.59 -12.21 1.77
N ASN A 49 5.81 -12.30 0.45
CA ASN A 49 6.37 -13.50 -0.17
C ASN A 49 7.88 -13.46 -0.37
N PHE A 50 8.47 -12.26 -0.53
CA PHE A 50 9.90 -12.06 -0.80
C PHE A 50 10.60 -11.23 0.30
N PRO A 51 11.94 -11.17 0.31
CA PRO A 51 12.68 -10.32 1.25
C PRO A 51 12.23 -8.84 1.19
N LEU A 52 12.24 -8.17 2.34
CA LEU A 52 11.77 -6.79 2.52
C LEU A 52 12.24 -5.83 1.43
N ARG A 53 13.50 -5.92 1.02
CA ARG A 53 14.09 -5.04 -0.01
C ARG A 53 13.27 -5.01 -1.31
N TYR A 54 12.68 -6.12 -1.72
CA TYR A 54 11.86 -6.19 -2.93
C TYR A 54 10.48 -5.54 -2.73
N GLY A 55 9.92 -5.66 -1.52
CA GLY A 55 8.69 -4.96 -1.15
C GLY A 55 8.88 -3.45 -1.13
N LEU A 56 9.98 -2.97 -0.55
CA LEU A 56 10.34 -1.55 -0.55
C LEU A 56 10.57 -1.01 -1.97
N LEU A 57 11.30 -1.76 -2.81
CA LEU A 57 11.52 -1.42 -4.22
C LEU A 57 10.20 -1.35 -5.00
N THR A 58 9.29 -2.30 -4.77
CA THR A 58 7.97 -2.32 -5.42
C THR A 58 7.14 -1.10 -5.01
N GLY A 59 7.06 -0.80 -3.70
CA GLY A 59 6.31 0.34 -3.19
C GLY A 59 6.84 1.68 -3.68
N LEU A 60 8.17 1.88 -3.67
CA LEU A 60 8.78 3.09 -4.23
C LEU A 60 8.60 3.17 -5.74
N GLY A 61 8.84 2.07 -6.45
CA GLY A 61 8.67 1.99 -7.90
C GLY A 61 7.26 2.35 -8.35
N THR A 62 6.24 1.87 -7.64
CA THR A 62 4.84 2.24 -7.88
C THR A 62 4.63 3.75 -7.79
N ASN A 63 5.10 4.39 -6.72
CA ASN A 63 4.89 5.84 -6.54
C ASN A 63 5.71 6.69 -7.52
N VAL A 64 6.89 6.22 -7.93
CA VAL A 64 7.68 6.87 -8.99
C VAL A 64 6.92 6.83 -10.31
N VAL A 65 6.37 5.67 -10.69
CA VAL A 65 5.59 5.54 -11.92
C VAL A 65 4.29 6.35 -11.85
N LEU A 66 3.58 6.30 -10.72
CA LEU A 66 2.40 7.14 -10.50
C LEU A 66 2.74 8.62 -10.57
N ALA A 67 3.91 9.05 -10.10
CA ALA A 67 4.32 10.44 -10.18
C ALA A 67 4.59 10.92 -11.61
N VAL A 68 5.07 10.03 -12.48
CA VAL A 68 5.23 10.32 -13.91
C VAL A 68 3.86 10.43 -14.61
N ILE A 69 2.89 9.60 -14.23
CA ILE A 69 1.57 9.53 -14.88
C ILE A 69 0.61 10.61 -14.36
N HIS A 70 0.50 10.78 -13.04
CA HIS A 70 -0.49 11.63 -12.38
C HIS A 70 0.10 12.92 -11.81
N GLY A 71 1.42 13.07 -11.84
CA GLY A 71 2.13 14.28 -11.42
C GLY A 71 3.00 14.10 -10.17
N PRO A 72 3.96 15.02 -9.95
CA PRO A 72 5.06 14.86 -8.99
C PRO A 72 4.61 14.75 -7.54
N LEU A 73 3.40 15.20 -7.22
CA LEU A 73 2.83 15.13 -5.87
C LEU A 73 2.54 13.70 -5.39
N ALA A 74 2.59 12.69 -6.27
CA ALA A 74 2.52 11.29 -5.87
C ALA A 74 3.83 10.78 -5.22
N LEU A 75 4.99 11.42 -5.45
CA LEU A 75 6.28 10.93 -4.93
C LEU A 75 6.32 10.83 -3.40
N PRO A 76 5.85 11.82 -2.62
CA PRO A 76 5.90 11.73 -1.16
C PRO A 76 5.04 10.60 -0.58
N PHE A 77 4.00 10.14 -1.30
CA PHE A 77 3.22 8.95 -0.91
C PHE A 77 4.04 7.64 -1.03
N GLY A 78 5.20 7.67 -1.70
CA GLY A 78 6.20 6.61 -1.63
C GLY A 78 6.62 6.26 -0.20
N LEU A 79 6.65 7.24 0.72
CA LEU A 79 6.93 6.99 2.14
C LEU A 79 5.83 6.16 2.81
N VAL A 80 4.58 6.37 2.41
CA VAL A 80 3.44 5.57 2.86
C VAL A 80 3.61 4.14 2.34
N SER A 81 3.92 3.95 1.06
CA SER A 81 4.14 2.60 0.50
C SER A 81 5.35 1.87 1.10
N LEU A 82 6.41 2.58 1.49
CA LEU A 82 7.51 2.00 2.27
C LEU A 82 7.03 1.48 3.63
N THR A 83 6.20 2.26 4.31
CA THR A 83 5.60 1.89 5.60
C THR A 83 4.72 0.66 5.45
N ILE A 84 3.89 0.61 4.40
CA ILE A 84 3.06 -0.54 4.04
C ILE A 84 3.93 -1.79 3.86
N ALA A 85 4.98 -1.71 3.05
CA ALA A 85 5.88 -2.83 2.77
C ALA A 85 6.57 -3.34 4.05
N LEU A 86 7.03 -2.43 4.92
CA LEU A 86 7.69 -2.76 6.17
C LEU A 86 6.74 -3.51 7.12
N VAL A 87 5.54 -2.97 7.35
CA VAL A 87 4.54 -3.57 8.24
C VAL A 87 4.08 -4.93 7.70
N ALA A 88 3.79 -5.02 6.40
CA ALA A 88 3.40 -6.28 5.75
C ALA A 88 4.47 -7.36 5.88
N HIS A 89 5.74 -7.01 5.66
CA HIS A 89 6.84 -7.95 5.78
C HIS A 89 7.08 -8.41 7.22
N LEU A 90 6.98 -7.50 8.20
CA LEU A 90 7.18 -7.86 9.61
C LEU A 90 6.07 -8.80 10.09
N ALA A 91 4.81 -8.54 9.69
CA ALA A 91 3.67 -9.36 10.05
C ALA A 91 3.69 -10.76 9.40
N SER A 92 4.26 -10.89 8.19
CA SER A 92 4.32 -12.16 7.46
C SER A 92 5.38 -13.15 7.98
N ARG A 93 6.27 -12.73 8.88
CA ARG A 93 7.35 -13.58 9.42
C ARG A 93 6.85 -14.82 10.13
N ARG A 94 5.65 -14.78 10.71
CA ARG A 94 5.01 -15.90 11.43
C ARG A 94 3.94 -16.63 10.60
N GLY A 95 3.92 -16.41 9.29
CA GLY A 95 2.87 -16.87 8.39
C GLY A 95 1.88 -15.74 8.07
N PHE A 96 1.11 -15.95 6.99
CA PHE A 96 0.16 -14.96 6.48
C PHE A 96 -1.16 -15.62 6.04
N GLY A 97 -1.97 -16.02 7.02
CA GLY A 97 -3.35 -16.46 6.83
C GLY A 97 -4.36 -15.36 7.13
N TYR A 98 -5.66 -15.64 6.97
CA TYR A 98 -6.73 -14.63 7.07
C TYR A 98 -6.73 -13.80 8.35
N LYS A 99 -6.52 -14.43 9.53
CA LYS A 99 -6.45 -13.70 10.81
C LYS A 99 -5.29 -12.71 10.86
N GLN A 100 -4.12 -13.14 10.37
CA GLN A 100 -2.92 -12.31 10.30
C GLN A 100 -3.09 -11.21 9.27
N ALA A 101 -3.77 -11.48 8.15
CA ALA A 101 -4.06 -10.50 7.11
C ALA A 101 -4.95 -9.36 7.60
N ILE A 102 -6.02 -9.64 8.35
CA ILE A 102 -6.87 -8.60 8.95
C ILE A 102 -6.06 -7.72 9.90
N LEU A 103 -5.30 -8.36 10.80
CA LEU A 103 -4.47 -7.64 11.77
C LEU A 103 -3.38 -6.80 11.08
N THR A 104 -2.78 -7.34 10.02
CA THR A 104 -1.79 -6.62 9.20
C THR A 104 -2.42 -5.43 8.51
N GLY A 105 -3.63 -5.57 7.95
CA GLY A 105 -4.37 -4.47 7.36
C GLY A 105 -4.62 -3.34 8.36
N ILE A 106 -5.05 -3.68 9.58
CA ILE A 106 -5.24 -2.70 10.67
C ILE A 106 -3.93 -1.99 11.01
N PHE A 107 -2.83 -2.72 11.18
CA PHE A 107 -1.53 -2.11 11.45
C PHE A 107 -1.02 -1.25 10.31
N ILE A 108 -1.22 -1.69 9.06
CA ILE A 108 -0.86 -0.92 7.87
C ILE A 108 -1.60 0.41 7.86
N VAL A 109 -2.90 0.41 8.16
CA VAL A 109 -3.70 1.64 8.20
C VAL A 109 -3.23 2.51 9.33
N PHE A 110 -3.07 1.95 10.53
CA PHE A 110 -2.62 2.69 11.70
C PHE A 110 -1.29 3.43 11.40
N PHE A 111 -0.23 2.71 11.04
CA PHE A 111 1.07 3.33 10.77
C PHE A 111 1.10 4.13 9.47
N GLY A 112 0.44 3.63 8.42
CA GLY A 112 0.35 4.30 7.13
C GLY A 112 -0.37 5.63 7.22
N SER A 113 -1.42 5.75 8.03
CA SER A 113 -2.15 7.00 8.25
C SER A 113 -1.35 8.03 9.02
N PHE A 114 -0.45 7.65 9.93
CA PHE A 114 0.48 8.60 10.57
C PHE A 114 1.39 9.27 9.52
N VAL A 115 1.96 8.47 8.61
CA VAL A 115 2.83 8.98 7.55
C VAL A 115 2.02 9.76 6.51
N SER A 116 0.86 9.23 6.11
CA SER A 116 -0.06 9.87 5.16
C SER A 116 -0.56 11.21 5.68
N ALA A 117 -0.89 11.33 6.97
CA ALA A 117 -1.30 12.60 7.56
C ALA A 117 -0.21 13.69 7.45
N ALA A 118 1.06 13.31 7.68
CA ALA A 118 2.18 14.24 7.52
C ALA A 118 2.34 14.70 6.06
N VAL A 119 2.26 13.76 5.12
CA VAL A 119 2.31 14.06 3.67
C VAL A 119 1.14 14.96 3.25
N ARG A 120 -0.09 14.63 3.64
CA ARG A 120 -1.29 15.42 3.36
C ARG A 120 -1.20 16.82 3.94
N LEU A 121 -0.67 16.97 5.16
CA LEU A 121 -0.51 18.27 5.81
C LEU A 121 0.42 19.20 5.02
N VAL A 122 1.54 18.66 4.51
CA VAL A 122 2.53 19.43 3.77
C VAL A 122 2.04 19.79 2.36
N LEU A 123 1.37 18.86 1.66
CA LEU A 123 1.04 19.03 0.25
C LEU A 123 -0.36 19.63 0.00
N TYR A 124 -1.32 19.33 0.88
CA TYR A 124 -2.74 19.60 0.65
C TYR A 124 -3.41 20.26 1.87
N ASP A 125 -2.62 20.83 2.77
CA ASP A 125 -3.09 21.35 4.06
C ASP A 125 -3.97 20.33 4.80
N GLY A 126 -3.65 19.04 4.74
CA GLY A 126 -4.29 17.96 5.49
C GLY A 126 -5.49 17.30 4.81
N PHE A 127 -5.87 17.75 3.62
CA PHE A 127 -6.91 17.13 2.80
C PHE A 127 -6.34 16.04 1.87
N ASN A 128 -7.20 15.27 1.21
CA ASN A 128 -6.81 14.16 0.33
C ASN A 128 -6.29 14.63 -1.05
N GLY A 129 -6.52 15.90 -1.42
CA GLY A 129 -5.87 16.58 -2.55
C GLY A 129 -6.44 16.31 -3.94
N THR A 130 -7.13 15.19 -4.17
CA THR A 130 -7.57 14.75 -5.50
C THR A 130 -9.02 15.07 -5.85
N THR A 131 -9.95 15.20 -4.89
CA THR A 131 -11.36 15.65 -5.06
C THR A 131 -11.99 15.85 -3.66
N ARG A 132 -13.06 16.66 -3.53
CA ARG A 132 -13.87 16.72 -2.29
C ARG A 132 -14.48 15.35 -1.98
N THR A 133 -13.87 14.60 -1.08
CA THR A 133 -14.37 13.31 -0.61
C THR A 133 -15.21 13.47 0.66
N LEU A 134 -15.96 12.42 1.02
CA LEU A 134 -16.62 12.33 2.33
C LEU A 134 -15.60 12.47 3.48
N THR A 135 -14.36 12.02 3.27
CA THR A 135 -13.27 12.15 4.25
C THR A 135 -12.74 13.57 4.37
N ASP A 136 -12.72 14.37 3.29
CA ASP A 136 -12.40 15.80 3.39
C ASP A 136 -13.46 16.57 4.18
N ALA A 137 -14.75 16.17 4.08
CA ALA A 137 -15.81 16.73 4.93
C ALA A 137 -15.62 16.36 6.41
N LEU A 138 -15.15 15.14 6.70
CA LEU A 138 -14.78 14.74 8.07
C LEU A 138 -13.58 15.56 8.58
N VAL A 139 -12.53 15.74 7.77
CA VAL A 139 -11.37 16.57 8.11
C VAL A 139 -11.81 18.01 8.41
N PHE A 140 -12.68 18.58 7.57
CA PHE A 140 -13.20 19.93 7.74
C PHE A 140 -14.02 20.09 9.02
N THR A 141 -14.96 19.19 9.29
CA THR A 141 -15.79 19.25 10.51
C THR A 141 -14.97 19.09 11.77
N MET A 142 -13.98 18.20 11.77
CA MET A 142 -13.04 18.04 12.90
C MET A 142 -12.20 19.29 13.14
N ARG A 143 -11.72 19.94 12.07
CA ARG A 143 -11.00 21.21 12.17
C ARG A 143 -11.90 22.34 12.68
N ALA A 144 -13.12 22.44 12.16
CA ALA A 144 -14.10 23.42 12.62
C ALA A 144 -14.47 23.22 14.11
N GLY A 145 -14.43 21.97 14.59
CA GLY A 145 -14.57 21.61 16.00
C GLY A 145 -13.34 21.90 16.88
N GLY A 146 -12.28 22.52 16.34
CA GLY A 146 -11.10 22.93 17.09
C GLY A 146 -10.01 21.86 17.26
N LEU A 147 -10.12 20.70 16.59
CA LEU A 147 -9.08 19.67 16.65
C LEU A 147 -7.82 20.09 15.87
N SER A 148 -6.67 19.55 16.28
CA SER A 148 -5.39 19.85 15.63
C SER A 148 -5.40 19.44 14.15
N ARG A 149 -4.76 20.25 13.30
CA ARG A 149 -4.68 20.01 11.84
C ARG A 149 -4.15 18.63 11.48
N TYR A 150 -3.19 18.13 12.25
CA TYR A 150 -2.62 16.80 12.06
C TYR A 150 -3.61 15.68 12.42
N PHE A 151 -4.29 15.80 13.56
CA PHE A 151 -5.26 14.79 13.99
C PHE A 151 -6.42 14.67 13.00
N SER A 152 -6.94 15.80 12.50
CA SER A 152 -7.99 15.78 11.47
C SER A 152 -7.52 15.15 10.16
N ALA A 153 -6.27 15.41 9.73
CA ALA A 153 -5.70 14.78 8.55
C ALA A 153 -5.50 13.26 8.75
N TYR A 154 -5.08 12.85 9.95
CA TYR A 154 -4.92 11.46 10.33
C TYR A 154 -6.24 10.70 10.30
N THR A 155 -7.31 11.25 10.87
CA THR A 155 -8.62 10.59 10.85
C THR A 155 -9.15 10.44 9.43
N GLY A 156 -8.99 11.47 8.59
CA GLY A 156 -9.31 11.39 7.16
C GLY A 156 -8.52 10.27 6.45
N ALA A 157 -7.20 10.23 6.64
CA ALA A 157 -6.33 9.22 6.05
C ALA A 157 -6.62 7.80 6.57
N PHE A 158 -7.02 7.67 7.84
CA PHE A 158 -7.39 6.41 8.46
C PHE A 158 -8.72 5.90 7.89
N SER A 159 -9.73 6.76 7.80
CA SER A 159 -11.02 6.44 7.19
C SER A 159 -10.88 6.03 5.73
N ASP A 160 -10.06 6.75 4.97
CA ASP A 160 -9.74 6.46 3.57
C ASP A 160 -9.06 5.09 3.37
N GLY A 161 -8.16 4.73 4.29
CA GLY A 161 -7.33 3.53 4.13
C GLY A 161 -7.91 2.25 4.74
N ILE A 162 -8.82 2.34 5.72
CA ILE A 162 -9.17 1.17 6.55
C ILE A 162 -9.76 0.01 5.74
N ILE A 163 -10.73 0.30 4.87
CA ILE A 163 -11.38 -0.72 4.04
C ILE A 163 -10.38 -1.25 3.01
N ASP A 164 -9.73 -0.35 2.28
CA ASP A 164 -8.75 -0.66 1.23
C ASP A 164 -7.65 -1.62 1.71
N LYS A 165 -7.00 -1.31 2.82
CA LYS A 165 -5.82 -2.06 3.27
C LYS A 165 -6.20 -3.40 3.92
N ILE A 166 -7.35 -3.50 4.58
CA ILE A 166 -7.86 -4.79 5.09
C ILE A 166 -8.21 -5.70 3.91
N LEU A 167 -8.98 -5.20 2.93
CA LEU A 167 -9.33 -5.97 1.74
C LEU A 167 -8.09 -6.38 0.94
N SER A 168 -7.15 -5.46 0.75
CA SER A 168 -5.87 -5.75 0.07
C SER A 168 -5.09 -6.87 0.76
N CYS A 169 -5.01 -6.87 2.10
CA CYS A 169 -4.34 -7.94 2.85
C CYS A 169 -5.07 -9.27 2.72
N LEU A 170 -6.41 -9.28 2.80
CA LEU A 170 -7.21 -10.49 2.62
C LEU A 170 -7.04 -11.09 1.22
N LEU A 171 -7.05 -10.25 0.18
CA LEU A 171 -6.77 -10.67 -1.19
C LEU A 171 -5.37 -11.27 -1.34
N VAL A 172 -4.36 -10.66 -0.71
CA VAL A 172 -2.99 -11.21 -0.71
C VAL A 172 -2.91 -12.54 0.04
N SER A 173 -3.62 -12.69 1.15
CA SER A 173 -3.70 -13.97 1.89
C SER A 173 -4.30 -15.06 1.01
N TRP A 174 -5.44 -14.78 0.37
CA TRP A 174 -6.09 -15.71 -0.54
C TRP A 174 -5.20 -16.07 -1.74
N LEU A 175 -4.55 -15.08 -2.34
CA LEU A 175 -3.62 -15.28 -3.47
C LEU A 175 -2.40 -16.11 -3.06
N SER A 176 -1.87 -15.91 -1.85
CA SER A 176 -0.73 -16.66 -1.31
C SER A 176 -1.09 -18.10 -0.94
N GLU A 177 -2.36 -18.38 -0.65
CA GLU A 177 -2.88 -19.73 -0.44
C GLU A 177 -3.19 -20.48 -1.74
N SER A 178 -3.35 -19.78 -2.86
CA SER A 178 -3.59 -20.39 -4.16
C SER A 178 -2.48 -21.38 -4.55
N GLN A 179 -2.89 -22.60 -4.90
CA GLN A 179 -2.00 -23.72 -5.25
C GLN A 179 -1.00 -23.35 -6.36
N THR A 180 -1.42 -22.52 -7.32
CA THR A 180 -0.59 -22.05 -8.43
C THR A 180 0.58 -21.20 -7.95
N VAL A 181 0.32 -20.28 -7.02
CA VAL A 181 1.33 -19.40 -6.42
C VAL A 181 2.27 -20.23 -5.56
N ARG A 182 1.77 -21.13 -4.71
CA ARG A 182 2.65 -22.02 -3.91
C ARG A 182 3.61 -22.85 -4.76
N ARG A 183 3.15 -23.38 -5.90
CA ARG A 183 3.99 -24.16 -6.83
C ARG A 183 5.05 -23.30 -7.49
N LEU A 184 4.67 -22.12 -8.00
CA LEU A 184 5.61 -21.20 -8.63
C LEU A 184 6.73 -20.77 -7.66
N PHE A 185 6.39 -20.55 -6.39
CA PHE A 185 7.30 -20.04 -5.38
C PHE A 185 8.16 -21.11 -4.71
N SER A 186 7.74 -22.38 -4.71
CA SER A 186 8.57 -23.50 -4.26
C SER A 186 9.89 -23.60 -5.04
N ASN A 187 9.88 -23.17 -6.31
CA ASN A 187 11.06 -23.11 -7.19
C ASN A 187 11.88 -21.80 -7.06
N LEU A 188 11.37 -20.80 -6.32
CA LEU A 188 11.92 -19.45 -6.24
C LEU A 188 12.48 -19.09 -4.85
N ARG A 189 12.81 -20.08 -4.00
CA ARG A 189 13.36 -19.83 -2.65
C ARG A 189 14.72 -19.13 -2.71
N VAL A 190 14.69 -17.81 -2.87
CA VAL A 190 15.71 -16.91 -2.35
C VAL A 190 15.52 -16.93 -0.83
N SER A 191 16.55 -17.34 -0.08
CA SER A 191 16.55 -17.31 1.38
C SER A 191 15.94 -16.00 1.88
N ARG A 192 14.90 -16.10 2.72
CA ARG A 192 14.30 -14.96 3.42
C ARG A 192 15.34 -14.25 4.28
#